data_AF-A0A941W0M2-F1
#
_entry.id   AF-A0A941W0M2-F1
#
_cell.length_a   1.000
_cell.length_b   1.000
_cell.length_c   1.000
_cell.angle_alpha   90.00
_cell.angle_beta   90.00
_cell.angle_gamma   90.00
#
_symmetry.space_group_name_H-M   'P 1'
#
loop_
_entity.id
_entity.type
_entity.pdbx_description
1 polymer ?
#
loop_
_entity_poly.entity_id
_entity_poly.type
_entity_poly.pdbx_seq_one_letter_code
_entity_poly.pdbx_strand_id
1 'polypeptide(L)' 'MLRRAVIQAIQMHKRAGNPIAVWREGKVVWLSPEEIPDAPDESP' A
#
# COMPACT_ATOMS: atom_id res chain seq x y z
N MET A 1 -12.91 10.70 0.89
CA MET A 1 -13.31 9.35 1.35
C MET A 1 -12.50 8.25 0.65
N LEU A 2 -12.44 8.24 -0.70
CA LEU A 2 -11.71 7.21 -1.46
C LEU A 2 -10.23 7.05 -1.10
N ARG A 3 -9.45 8.15 -1.03
CA ARG A 3 -8.01 8.09 -0.71
C ARG A 3 -7.74 7.38 0.62
N ARG A 4 -8.50 7.70 1.66
CA ARG A 4 -8.37 7.04 2.99
C ARG A 4 -8.73 5.56 2.94
N ALA A 5 -9.76 5.18 2.18
CA ALA A 5 -10.13 3.78 2.01
C ALA A 5 -9.03 2.99 1.28
N VAL A 6 -8.41 3.56 0.24
CA VAL A 6 -7.27 2.95 -0.46
C VAL A 6 -6.08 2.78 0.47
N ILE A 7 -5.73 3.81 1.25
CA ILE A 7 -4.64 3.72 2.23
C ILE A 7 -4.91 2.59 3.24
N GLN A 8 -6.13 2.52 3.79
CA GLN A 8 -6.50 1.46 4.73
C GLN A 8 -6.39 0.06 4.12
N ALA A 9 -6.85 -0.13 2.88
CA ALA A 9 -6.75 -1.41 2.18
C ALA A 9 -5.29 -1.83 1.96
N ILE A 10 -4.41 -0.90 1.58
CA ILE A 10 -2.97 -1.16 1.42
C ILE A 10 -2.34 -1.56 2.76
N GLN A 11 -2.66 -0.83 3.83
CA GLN A 11 -2.14 -1.15 5.17
C GLN A 11 -2.65 -2.50 5.69
N MET A 12 -3.88 -2.89 5.35
CA MET A 12 -4.40 -4.21 5.67
C MET A 12 -3.62 -5.32 4.96
N HIS A 13 -3.27 -5.14 3.69
CA HIS A 13 -2.44 -6.12 2.95
C HIS A 13 -1.06 -6.26 3.59
N LYS A 14 -0.39 -5.14 3.92
CA LYS A 14 0.88 -5.14 4.65
C LYS A 14 0.81 -5.96 5.94
N ARG A 15 -0.18 -5.70 6.79
CA ARG A 15 -0.35 -6.40 8.08
C ARG A 15 -0.69 -7.89 7.93
N ALA A 16 -1.38 -8.26 6.85
CA ALA A 16 -1.73 -9.65 6.56
C ALA A 16 -0.60 -10.44 5.89
N GLY A 17 0.54 -9.80 5.57
CA GLY A 17 1.61 -10.43 4.81
C GLY A 17 1.27 -10.64 3.32
N ASN A 18 0.28 -9.90 2.80
CA ASN A 18 -0.16 -10.01 1.41
C ASN A 18 0.57 -8.99 0.53
N PRO A 19 1.20 -9.41 -0.58
CA PRO A 19 1.82 -8.48 -1.53
C PRO A 19 0.77 -7.71 -2.32
N ILE A 20 1.18 -6.57 -2.90
CA ILE A 20 0.33 -5.77 -3.81
C ILE A 20 1.02 -5.54 -5.15
N ALA A 21 0.23 -5.45 -6.22
CA ALA A 21 0.72 -5.05 -7.53
C ALA A 21 0.60 -3.53 -7.70
N VAL A 22 1.68 -2.88 -8.14
CA VAL A 22 1.72 -1.46 -8.47
C VAL A 22 2.19 -1.27 -9.90
N TRP A 23 1.78 -0.17 -10.51
CA TRP A 23 2.34 0.27 -11.78
C TRP A 23 3.54 1.18 -11.52
N ARG A 24 4.72 0.81 -12.03
CA ARG A 24 5.95 1.62 -11.94
C ARG A 24 6.73 1.47 -13.23
N GLU A 25 7.16 2.59 -13.82
CA GLU A 25 8.01 2.60 -15.03
C GLU A 25 7.44 1.78 -16.20
N GLY A 26 6.12 1.85 -16.42
CA GLY A 26 5.48 1.17 -17.56
C GLY A 26 5.32 -0.33 -17.40
N LYS A 27 5.55 -0.89 -16.20
CA LYS A 27 5.37 -2.32 -15.90
C LYS A 27 4.62 -2.52 -14.58
N VAL A 28 4.05 -3.71 -14.45
CA VAL A 28 3.51 -4.20 -13.18
C VAL A 28 4.67 -4.68 -12.32
N VAL A 29 4.78 -4.14 -11.11
CA VAL A 29 5.75 -4.52 -10.09
C VAL A 29 5.00 -5.02 -8.86
N TRP A 30 5.42 -6.15 -8.32
CA TRP A 30 4.90 -6.65 -7.04
C TRP A 30 5.73 -6.06 -5.91
N LEU A 31 5.06 -5.48 -4.92
CA LEU A 31 5.66 -5.08 -3.65
C LEU A 31 5.35 -6.13 -2.62
N SER A 32 6.40 -6.64 -1.98
CA SER A 32 6.29 -7.44 -0.77
C SER A 32 5.75 -6.60 0.40
N PRO A 33 5.15 -7.21 1.43
CA PRO A 33 4.61 -6.49 2.58
C PRO A 33 5.62 -5.53 3.24
N GLU A 34 6.90 -5.89 3.27
CA GLU A 34 7.97 -5.11 3.90
C GLU A 34 8.31 -3.84 3.09
N GLU A 35 8.10 -3.86 1.78
CA GLU A 35 8.34 -2.72 0.87
C GLU A 35 7.18 -1.72 0.87
N ILE A 36 6.01 -2.09 1.41
CA ILE A 36 4.86 -1.19 1.49
C ILE A 36 5.17 -0.11 2.54
N PRO A 37 5.18 1.19 2.18
CA PRO A 37 5.44 2.25 3.14
C PRO A 37 4.34 2.31 4.21
N ASP A 38 4.71 2.70 5.42
CA ASP A 38 3.72 3.00 6.45
C ASP A 38 2.86 4.18 6.00
N ALA A 39 1.59 4.17 6.43
CA ALA A 39 0.70 5.27 6.12
C ALA A 39 1.32 6.57 6.63
N PRO A 40 1.30 7.67 5.86
CA PRO A 40 1.75 8.95 6.34
C PRO A 40 0.96 9.27 7.62
N ASP A 41 1.67 9.79 8.62
CA ASP A 41 1.07 10.22 9.87
C ASP A 41 0.03 11.30 9.52
N GLU A 42 -1.27 10.95 9.55
CA GLU A 42 -2.36 11.94 9.49
C GLU A 42 -2.39 12.66 10.85
N SER A 43 -1.31 13.37 11.17
CA SER A 43 -1.32 14.37 12.23
C SER A 43 -2.25 15.50 11.77
N PRO A 44 -3.24 15.89 12.58
CA PRO A 44 -4.25 16.89 12.21
C PRO A 44 -3.67 18.27 11.92
#